data_AF-A0A0R2CDF5-F1
#
_entry.id   AF-A0A0R2CDF5-F1
#
_cell.length_a   1.000
_cell.length_b   1.000
_cell.length_c   1.000
_cell.angle_alpha   90.00
_cell.angle_beta   90.00
_cell.angle_gamma   90.00
#
_symmetry.space_group_name_H-M   'P 1'
#
loop_
_entity.id
_entity.type
_entity.pdbx_description
1 polymer ?
#
loop_
_entity_poly.entity_id
_entity_poly.type
_entity_poly.pdbx_seq_one_letter_code
_entity_poly.pdbx_strand_id
1 'polypeptide(L)'
;MKKRIMILLISSSLLALTAVGYFVSGWYLKSALNSQMNSLLASHNAVKLASLAANNSTLKFLEHAPANAKVKDTSDAQGGSAKRLYYVTQIDQQNIGVYLKKIGFLTWKIAEIVK
;
A
#
# COMPACT_ATOMS: atom_id res chain seq x y z
N MET A 1 0.98 19.76 40.89
CA MET A 1 1.79 19.83 39.64
C MET A 1 2.33 18.47 39.18
N LYS A 2 3.00 17.67 40.02
CA LYS A 2 3.63 16.39 39.63
C LYS A 2 2.70 15.38 38.91
N LYS A 3 1.45 15.21 39.35
CA LYS A 3 0.48 14.30 38.70
C LYS A 3 0.11 14.68 37.26
N ARG A 4 0.02 15.97 36.93
CA ARG A 4 -0.33 16.44 35.56
C ARG A 4 0.82 16.22 34.58
N ILE A 5 2.07 16.39 35.03
CA ILE A 5 3.27 16.11 34.24
C ILE A 5 3.39 14.60 33.97
N MET A 6 3.10 13.76 34.98
CA MET A 6 3.13 12.31 34.83
C MET A 6 2.07 11.79 33.85
N ILE A 7 0.85 12.35 33.88
CA ILE A 7 -0.22 12.00 32.92
C ILE A 7 0.15 12.41 31.49
N LEU A 8 0.73 13.60 31.29
CA LEU A 8 1.19 14.05 29.97
C LEU A 8 2.33 13.18 29.42
N LEU A 9 3.27 12.76 30.26
CA LEU A 9 4.35 11.86 29.86
C LEU A 9 3.84 10.46 29.47
N ILE A 10 2.90 9.89 30.23
CA ILE A 10 2.29 8.59 29.89
C ILE A 10 1.52 8.69 28.56
N SER A 11 0.75 9.78 28.37
CA SER A 11 -0.03 10.00 27.15
C SER A 11 0.88 10.17 25.91
N SER A 12 1.98 10.91 26.05
CA SER A 12 2.99 11.08 25.00
C SER A 12 3.69 9.75 24.65
N SER A 13 4.05 8.97 25.66
CA SER A 13 4.69 7.66 25.49
C SER A 13 3.77 6.68 24.76
N LEU A 14 2.47 6.71 25.06
CA LEU A 14 1.47 5.85 24.43
C LEU A 14 1.21 6.26 22.96
N LEU A 15 1.22 7.55 22.65
CA LEU A 15 1.17 8.06 21.27
C LEU A 15 2.42 7.65 20.47
N ALA A 16 3.61 7.71 21.08
CA ALA A 16 4.84 7.28 20.43
C ALA A 16 4.84 5.76 20.16
N LEU A 17 4.39 4.95 21.12
CA LEU A 17 4.30 3.49 20.97
C LEU A 17 3.26 3.07 19.91
N THR A 18 2.12 3.75 19.83
CA THR A 18 1.10 3.46 18.81
C THR A 18 1.56 3.89 17.41
N ALA A 19 2.23 5.04 17.28
CA ALA A 19 2.85 5.45 16.01
C ALA A 19 3.92 4.44 15.56
N VAL A 20 4.80 4.00 16.47
CA VAL A 20 5.80 2.97 16.18
C VAL A 20 5.13 1.65 15.78
N GLY A 21 4.10 1.20 16.51
CA GLY A 21 3.35 -0.02 16.15
C GLY A 21 2.67 0.08 14.77
N TYR A 22 2.16 1.25 14.40
CA TYR A 22 1.58 1.49 13.08
C TYR A 22 2.61 1.41 11.95
N PHE A 23 3.84 1.90 12.19
CA PHE A 23 4.96 1.75 11.25
C PHE A 23 5.51 0.31 11.20
N VAL A 24 5.60 -0.37 12.35
CA VAL A 24 6.16 -1.72 12.48
C VAL A 24 5.22 -2.79 11.91
N SER A 25 3.90 -2.62 12.03
CA SER A 25 2.90 -3.60 11.55
C SER A 25 2.71 -3.63 10.03
N GLY A 26 3.41 -2.79 9.26
CA GLY A 26 3.23 -2.70 7.81
C GLY A 26 1.85 -2.17 7.38
N TRP A 27 0.97 -1.79 8.32
CA TRP A 27 -0.35 -1.25 8.04
C TRP A 27 -0.26 0.00 7.17
N TYR A 28 0.65 0.92 7.51
CA TYR A 28 0.90 2.11 6.71
C TYR A 28 1.12 1.78 5.22
N LEU A 29 1.93 0.74 4.94
CA LEU A 29 2.25 0.33 3.57
C LEU A 29 1.05 -0.29 2.87
N LYS A 30 0.26 -1.12 3.56
CA LYS A 30 -1.00 -1.67 3.03
C LYS A 30 -1.99 -0.55 2.69
N SER A 31 -2.15 0.43 3.59
CA SER A 31 -3.01 1.59 3.36
C SER A 31 -2.55 2.43 2.17
N ALA A 32 -1.24 2.72 2.09
CA ALA A 32 -0.65 3.47 0.98
C ALA A 32 -0.78 2.73 -0.36
N LEU A 33 -0.59 1.40 -0.38
CA LEU A 33 -0.82 0.55 -1.54
C LEU A 33 -2.27 0.63 -1.98
N ASN A 34 -3.21 0.43 -1.05
CA ASN A 34 -4.63 0.42 -1.34
C ASN A 34 -5.09 1.76 -1.92
N SER A 35 -4.64 2.87 -1.32
CA SER A 35 -4.94 4.22 -1.80
C SER A 35 -4.41 4.45 -3.22
N GLN A 36 -3.15 4.09 -3.49
CA GLN A 36 -2.53 4.26 -4.80
C GLN A 36 -3.20 3.38 -5.87
N MET A 37 -3.47 2.11 -5.57
CA MET A 37 -4.16 1.22 -6.51
C MET A 37 -5.59 1.68 -6.79
N ASN A 38 -6.35 2.08 -5.77
CA ASN A 38 -7.71 2.59 -5.97
C ASN A 38 -7.73 3.88 -6.79
N SER A 39 -6.76 4.79 -6.58
CA SER A 39 -6.63 5.99 -7.39
C SER A 39 -6.23 5.66 -8.84
N LEU A 40 -5.35 4.67 -9.03
CA LEU A 40 -4.95 4.19 -10.36
C LEU A 40 -6.15 3.62 -11.12
N LEU A 41 -6.90 2.71 -10.49
CA LEU A 41 -8.11 2.09 -11.04
C LEU A 41 -9.18 3.14 -11.35
N ALA A 42 -9.48 4.06 -10.42
CA ALA A 42 -10.50 5.08 -10.66
C ALA A 42 -10.13 6.08 -11.77
N SER A 43 -8.82 6.26 -12.04
CA SER A 43 -8.37 7.21 -13.05
C SER A 43 -8.44 6.69 -14.50
N HIS A 44 -8.49 5.37 -14.70
CA HIS A 44 -8.37 4.69 -16.00
C HIS A 44 -7.28 5.28 -16.93
N ASN A 45 -6.21 5.83 -16.35
CA ASN A 45 -5.16 6.47 -17.13
C ASN A 45 -4.29 5.41 -17.80
N ALA A 46 -4.54 5.15 -19.09
CA ALA A 46 -3.87 4.10 -19.87
C ALA A 46 -2.33 4.20 -19.82
N VAL A 47 -1.77 5.42 -19.86
CA VAL A 47 -0.32 5.62 -19.78
C VAL A 47 0.23 5.16 -18.44
N LYS A 48 -0.44 5.51 -17.33
CA LYS A 48 -0.02 5.05 -15.99
C LYS A 48 -0.20 3.54 -15.83
N LEU A 49 -1.32 2.98 -16.30
CA LEU A 49 -1.57 1.55 -16.27
C LEU A 49 -0.49 0.78 -17.03
N ALA A 50 -0.16 1.21 -18.25
CA ALA A 50 0.89 0.62 -19.07
C ALA A 50 2.27 0.72 -18.40
N SER A 51 2.57 1.84 -17.73
CA SER A 51 3.86 2.03 -17.05
C SER A 51 4.05 1.14 -15.81
N LEU A 52 2.96 0.63 -15.22
CA LEU A 52 2.98 -0.17 -14.00
C LEU A 52 2.67 -1.64 -14.24
N ALA A 53 2.06 -1.99 -15.36
CA ALA A 53 1.77 -3.38 -15.72
C ALA A 53 3.06 -4.13 -16.08
N ALA A 54 3.30 -5.28 -15.45
CA ALA A 54 4.48 -6.11 -15.75
C ALA A 54 4.47 -6.68 -17.18
N ASN A 55 3.28 -6.85 -17.78
CA ASN A 55 3.11 -7.34 -19.13
C ASN A 55 1.74 -6.92 -19.71
N ASN A 56 1.51 -7.24 -20.98
CA ASN A 56 0.27 -6.89 -21.69
C ASN A 56 -0.98 -7.60 -21.11
N SER A 57 -0.82 -8.78 -20.50
CA SER A 57 -1.94 -9.47 -19.84
C SER A 57 -2.40 -8.70 -18.60
N THR A 58 -1.44 -8.26 -17.78
CA THR A 58 -1.74 -7.39 -16.63
C THR A 58 -2.36 -6.07 -17.08
N LEU A 59 -1.84 -5.43 -18.13
CA LEU A 59 -2.39 -4.19 -18.66
C LEU A 59 -3.87 -4.36 -19.05
N LYS A 60 -4.15 -5.37 -19.87
CA LYS A 60 -5.53 -5.67 -20.29
C LYS A 60 -6.43 -5.94 -19.09
N PHE A 61 -5.97 -6.68 -18.10
CA PHE A 61 -6.74 -6.91 -16.88
C PHE A 61 -7.07 -5.59 -16.17
N LEU A 62 -6.11 -4.69 -16.00
CA LEU A 62 -6.31 -3.41 -15.33
C LEU A 62 -7.22 -2.46 -16.14
N GLU A 63 -7.13 -2.46 -17.46
CA GLU A 63 -7.99 -1.67 -18.34
C GLU A 63 -9.45 -2.15 -18.31
N HIS A 64 -9.67 -3.47 -18.21
CA HIS A 64 -11.00 -4.06 -18.13
C HIS A 64 -11.56 -4.10 -16.70
N ALA A 65 -10.77 -3.70 -15.70
CA ALA A 65 -11.27 -3.60 -14.34
C ALA A 65 -12.40 -2.56 -14.28
N PRO A 66 -13.53 -2.87 -13.63
CA PRO A 66 -14.65 -1.92 -13.50
C PRO A 66 -14.21 -0.58 -12.93
N ALA A 67 -14.81 0.53 -13.37
CA ALA A 67 -14.52 1.88 -12.86
C ALA A 67 -14.74 2.05 -11.35
N ASN A 68 -15.61 1.23 -10.77
CA ASN A 68 -15.87 1.18 -9.33
C ASN A 68 -15.08 0.08 -8.60
N ALA A 69 -14.20 -0.65 -9.30
CA ALA A 69 -13.37 -1.67 -8.69
C ALA A 69 -12.46 -1.06 -7.63
N LYS A 70 -12.34 -1.75 -6.51
CA LYS A 70 -11.43 -1.40 -5.43
C LYS A 70 -10.62 -2.61 -5.03
N VAL A 71 -9.38 -2.36 -4.67
CA VAL A 71 -8.54 -3.37 -4.04
C VAL A 71 -9.08 -3.74 -2.66
N LYS A 72 -9.03 -5.02 -2.35
CA LYS A 72 -9.44 -5.61 -1.06
C LYS A 72 -8.43 -6.67 -0.64
N ASP A 73 -8.52 -7.08 0.62
CA ASP A 73 -7.82 -8.27 1.15
C ASP A 73 -6.30 -8.25 0.90
N THR A 74 -5.69 -7.06 0.99
CA THR A 74 -4.25 -6.88 0.82
C THR A 74 -3.49 -7.62 1.91
N SER A 75 -2.64 -8.55 1.48
CA SER A 75 -1.80 -9.37 2.34
C SER A 75 -0.79 -8.52 3.12
N ASP A 76 -0.15 -9.14 4.10
CA ASP A 76 1.15 -8.65 4.57
C ASP A 76 2.21 -8.82 3.47
N ALA A 77 3.40 -8.24 3.67
CA ALA A 77 4.49 -8.39 2.70
C ALA A 77 4.85 -9.87 2.54
N GLN A 78 4.74 -10.39 1.32
CA GLN A 78 5.02 -11.80 0.99
C GLN A 78 6.45 -12.04 0.49
N GLY A 79 7.28 -11.00 0.46
CA GLY A 79 8.69 -11.11 0.11
C GLY A 79 9.30 -9.80 -0.37
N GLY A 80 10.54 -9.88 -0.84
CA GLY A 80 11.30 -8.77 -1.39
C GLY A 80 12.50 -8.37 -0.53
N SER A 81 12.77 -7.08 -0.47
CA SER A 81 13.93 -6.47 0.18
C SER A 81 13.54 -5.17 0.89
N ALA A 82 14.47 -4.60 1.66
CA ALA A 82 14.27 -3.30 2.32
C ALA A 82 13.93 -2.14 1.37
N LYS A 83 14.17 -2.27 0.06
CA LYS A 83 13.88 -1.25 -0.96
C LYS A 83 12.71 -1.61 -1.88
N ARG A 84 12.24 -2.86 -1.86
CA ARG A 84 11.17 -3.34 -2.74
C ARG A 84 10.41 -4.46 -2.06
N LEU A 85 9.12 -4.27 -1.79
CA LEU A 85 8.28 -5.23 -1.08
C LEU A 85 7.19 -5.75 -2.00
N TYR A 86 6.89 -7.05 -1.89
CA TYR A 86 5.86 -7.73 -2.67
C TYR A 86 4.62 -7.94 -1.80
N TYR A 87 3.45 -7.65 -2.36
CA TYR A 87 2.14 -7.81 -1.75
C TYR A 87 1.20 -8.52 -2.72
N VAL A 88 0.20 -9.20 -2.18
CA VAL A 88 -0.95 -9.68 -2.96
C VAL A 88 -2.18 -8.93 -2.52
N THR A 89 -2.99 -8.48 -3.47
CA THR A 89 -4.28 -7.83 -3.21
C THR A 89 -5.32 -8.34 -4.20
N GLN A 90 -6.59 -8.11 -3.94
CA GLN A 90 -7.68 -8.61 -4.78
C GLN A 90 -8.34 -7.46 -5.53
N ILE A 91 -8.44 -7.58 -6.86
CA ILE A 91 -9.27 -6.72 -7.72
C ILE A 91 -10.29 -7.62 -8.41
N ASP A 92 -11.57 -7.31 -8.27
CA ASP A 92 -12.64 -8.02 -8.98
C ASP A 92 -12.53 -9.56 -8.86
N GLN A 93 -12.39 -10.05 -7.62
CA GLN A 93 -12.22 -11.48 -7.31
C GLN A 93 -10.94 -12.15 -7.83
N GLN A 94 -10.03 -11.39 -8.44
CA GLN A 94 -8.74 -11.87 -8.91
C GLN A 94 -7.63 -11.39 -7.98
N ASN A 95 -6.80 -12.32 -7.53
CA ASN A 95 -5.57 -11.99 -6.81
C ASN A 95 -4.55 -11.43 -7.78
N ILE A 96 -3.93 -10.32 -7.40
CA ILE A 96 -2.87 -9.66 -8.15
C ILE A 96 -1.68 -9.36 -7.25
N GLY A 97 -0.48 -9.56 -7.78
CA GLY A 97 0.77 -9.14 -7.19
C GLY A 97 1.02 -7.66 -7.39
N VAL A 98 1.51 -6.99 -6.36
CA VAL A 98 1.90 -5.57 -6.40
C VAL A 98 3.25 -5.39 -5.74
N TYR A 99 4.20 -4.81 -6.47
CA TYR A 99 5.49 -4.41 -5.93
C TYR A 99 5.46 -2.94 -5.54
N LEU A 100 5.77 -2.67 -4.27
CA LEU A 100 6.12 -1.34 -3.80
C LEU A 100 7.63 -1.14 -3.87
N LYS A 101 8.06 0.05 -4.28
CA LYS A 101 9.45 0.51 -4.21
C LYS A 101 9.57 1.67 -3.24
N LYS A 102 10.60 1.63 -2.40
CA LYS A 102 10.95 2.73 -1.50
C LYS A 102 11.59 3.85 -2.31
N ILE A 103 11.01 5.05 -2.24
CA ILE A 103 11.51 6.25 -2.95
C ILE A 103 11.99 7.36 -2.01
N GLY A 104 11.71 7.24 -0.71
CA GLY A 104 12.16 8.17 0.32
C GLY A 104 12.27 7.47 1.66
N PHE A 105 12.61 8.21 2.74
CA PHE A 105 12.80 7.62 4.06
C PHE A 105 11.55 6.86 4.56
N LEU A 106 10.36 7.44 4.34
CA LEU A 106 9.06 6.84 4.68
C LEU A 106 8.14 6.68 3.46
N THR A 107 8.58 7.01 2.26
CA THR A 107 7.72 7.08 1.08
C THR A 107 7.90 5.86 0.18
N TRP A 108 6.77 5.23 -0.16
CA TRP A 108 6.70 4.05 -1.02
C TRP A 108 5.72 4.28 -2.17
N LYS A 109 6.06 3.79 -3.35
CA LYS A 109 5.21 3.85 -4.55
C LYS A 109 5.06 2.50 -5.21
N ILE A 110 3.92 2.30 -5.88
CA ILE A 110 3.75 1.16 -6.78
C ILE A 110 4.80 1.27 -7.89
N ALA A 111 5.55 0.19 -8.07
CA ALA A 111 6.56 0.09 -9.10
C ALA A 111 6.15 -0.89 -10.21
N GLU A 112 5.36 -1.90 -9.87
CA GLU A 112 4.94 -2.93 -10.82
C GLU A 112 3.72 -3.69 -10.28
N ILE A 113 2.85 -4.11 -11.19
CA ILE A 113 1.66 -4.93 -10.93
C ILE A 113 1.78 -6.19 -11.78
N VAL A 114 1.46 -7.35 -11.20
CA VAL A 114 1.55 -8.66 -11.83
C VAL A 114 0.22 -9.39 -11.63
N LYS A 115 -0.32 -9.97 -12.69
CA LYS A 115 -1.46 -10.89 -12.63
C LYS A 115 -0.97 -12.30 -12.93
#